data_AF-A0A0F0LP34-F1
#
_entry.id   AF-A0A0F0LP34-F1
#
_cell.length_a   1.000
_cell.length_b   1.000
_cell.length_c   1.000
_cell.angle_alpha   90.00
_cell.angle_beta   90.00
_cell.angle_gamma   90.00
#
_symmetry.space_group_name_H-M   'P 1'
#
loop_
_entity.id
_entity.type
_entity.pdbx_description
1 polymer ?
#
loop_
_entity_poly.entity_id
_entity_poly.type
_entity_poly.pdbx_seq_one_letter_code
_entity_poly.pdbx_strand_id
1 'polypeptide(L)'
;MNARTTFARSAIALTLVAGAALAAPAAYAAGPSDPSVPGGATRNDGDQTAALRDAIVAGPAKNVILLIGDGMGDSEITVARDYQYGAGGRLPGIDALPLTGSYTTYSLNKDGSADYVPDSAATGSAWATGTKTYDGAISVDIASKGHDTLLELAKANGRKTGNVSTAELQDATPAVQAAHVAGRKCYGPDSAKQCGADLLENGGKGSISEQILDTRADVTLGGGSESFEQTAKAGAWPSATLFQQAATRGYQVARTAADLAAISAADQAGPVLGTFSAGNFPTRFAETTATVGGADAAPVTCTESADRLDSSLSLASLTQKSIDLLKGDKGFFLQVEGASIDKQDHAANACGQIGETIDLDEAVQVALDFAKADGNTLVIVTADHAHTSQIVDSTPPTSLSIALKTTEGSTMKVSYGTAGAGGSQQHTGSQVRIAGYGPGAANVVGLTDQTDNFFTIAGALQLNRDLPALSAGATLTVPEKVAPGGTIALAAAGLNGDRQVNGSVSAAGAAARAAAETIGRTDVIDGGVGLSLTAPTEPGQYTVALTGEQTGKALTATFTVAEGAPTTPTASPSPTAPAVALPPTDGNGGSLALTGGTVGAAALVALALIAAGLLLARARARARRA
;
A
#
# COMPACT_ATOMS: atom_id res chain seq x y z
N MET A 1 47.17 21.04 -74.00
CA MET A 1 48.36 20.35 -73.45
C MET A 1 48.33 20.53 -71.92
N ASN A 2 48.68 19.48 -71.17
CA ASN A 2 49.13 19.37 -69.77
C ASN A 2 49.08 20.64 -68.88
N ALA A 3 48.74 20.67 -67.58
CA ALA A 3 48.19 19.74 -66.57
C ALA A 3 47.93 20.59 -65.28
N ARG A 4 47.36 20.18 -64.14
CA ARG A 4 46.77 18.92 -63.62
C ARG A 4 45.79 19.28 -62.47
N THR A 5 45.09 18.30 -61.90
CA THR A 5 44.47 18.31 -60.54
C THR A 5 43.63 19.53 -60.11
N THR A 6 42.32 19.43 -60.32
CA THR A 6 41.28 20.26 -59.66
C THR A 6 41.13 19.91 -58.18
N PHE A 7 41.22 20.91 -57.30
CA PHE A 7 40.78 20.79 -55.90
C PHE A 7 39.27 20.98 -55.79
N ALA A 8 38.56 19.96 -55.31
CA ALA A 8 37.19 20.12 -54.83
C ALA A 8 37.22 20.63 -53.37
N ARG A 9 36.54 21.75 -53.09
CA ARG A 9 36.21 22.18 -51.73
C ARG A 9 34.71 22.08 -51.54
N SER A 10 34.27 20.99 -50.92
CA SER A 10 32.88 20.76 -50.55
C SER A 10 32.41 21.72 -49.46
N ALA A 11 31.11 22.01 -49.45
CA ALA A 11 30.49 22.85 -48.44
C ALA A 11 30.57 22.23 -47.04
N ILE A 12 30.85 23.06 -46.03
CA ILE A 12 30.75 22.67 -44.62
C ILE A 12 29.28 22.79 -44.21
N ALA A 13 28.59 21.64 -44.07
CA ALA A 13 27.32 21.57 -43.38
C ALA A 13 27.58 21.54 -41.87
N LEU A 14 27.12 22.57 -41.15
CA LEU A 14 27.26 22.65 -39.70
C LEU A 14 26.11 21.90 -39.01
N THR A 15 26.27 20.60 -38.80
CA THR A 15 25.36 19.82 -37.94
C THR A 15 25.64 20.14 -36.47
N LEU A 16 24.78 20.96 -35.86
CA LEU A 16 24.71 21.04 -34.40
C LEU A 16 24.17 19.72 -33.84
N VAL A 17 25.07 18.83 -33.42
CA VAL A 17 24.73 17.77 -32.48
C VAL A 17 24.57 18.44 -31.11
N ALA A 18 23.33 18.64 -30.69
CA ALA A 18 23.01 19.08 -29.34
C ALA A 18 23.30 17.94 -28.35
N GLY A 19 24.58 17.81 -27.97
CA GLY A 19 25.00 16.95 -26.89
C GLY A 19 24.47 17.47 -25.56
N ALA A 20 23.26 17.06 -25.20
CA ALA A 20 22.73 17.21 -23.85
C ALA A 20 23.57 16.32 -22.92
N ALA A 21 24.67 16.87 -22.40
CA ALA A 21 25.42 16.26 -21.33
C ALA A 21 24.50 16.16 -20.11
N LEU A 22 24.04 14.95 -19.82
CA LEU A 22 23.37 14.61 -18.57
C LEU A 22 24.34 14.93 -17.42
N ALA A 23 24.15 16.09 -16.79
CA ALA A 23 24.77 16.40 -15.53
C ALA A 23 24.15 15.46 -14.48
N ALA A 24 24.83 14.35 -14.20
CA ALA A 24 24.47 13.49 -13.08
C ALA A 24 24.47 14.32 -11.78
N PRO A 25 23.53 14.10 -10.85
CA PRO A 25 23.58 14.68 -9.52
C PRO A 25 24.66 13.97 -8.68
N ALA A 26 25.92 14.18 -9.05
CA ALA A 26 27.10 13.70 -8.33
C ALA A 26 27.35 14.57 -7.09
N ALA A 27 26.45 14.49 -6.11
CA ALA A 27 26.50 15.25 -4.86
C ALA A 27 26.06 14.44 -3.63
N TYR A 28 26.18 13.11 -3.67
CA TYR A 28 26.01 12.20 -2.51
C TYR A 28 27.26 11.36 -2.27
N ALA A 29 28.43 12.01 -2.27
CA ALA A 29 29.72 11.38 -1.95
C ALA A 29 30.77 12.38 -1.40
N ALA A 30 30.33 13.43 -0.71
CA ALA A 30 31.20 14.09 0.26
C ALA A 30 31.20 13.19 1.51
N GLY A 31 32.27 12.42 1.72
CA GLY A 31 32.48 11.74 2.99
C GLY A 31 32.48 12.77 4.13
N PRO A 32 32.02 12.41 5.34
CA PRO A 32 31.89 13.37 6.43
C PRO A 32 33.21 14.12 6.64
N SER A 33 33.14 15.45 6.61
CA SER A 33 34.22 16.30 7.06
C SER A 33 34.62 15.92 8.49
N ASP A 34 35.90 16.06 8.83
CA ASP A 34 36.45 15.68 10.13
C ASP A 34 35.56 16.16 11.28
N PRO A 35 34.83 15.28 11.99
CA PRO A 35 33.83 15.70 12.98
C PRO A 35 34.47 16.37 14.20
N SER A 36 35.80 16.34 14.34
CA SER A 36 36.54 17.05 15.39
C SER A 36 36.75 18.55 15.10
N VAL A 37 36.48 19.03 13.87
CA VAL A 37 36.62 20.45 13.51
C VAL A 37 35.27 21.21 13.52
N PRO A 38 35.25 22.54 13.73
CA PRO A 38 34.03 23.33 13.66
C PRO A 38 33.30 23.17 12.31
N GLY A 39 32.05 22.72 12.36
CA GLY A 39 31.26 22.42 11.17
C GLY A 39 31.42 20.99 10.62
N GLY A 40 32.40 20.21 11.08
CA GLY A 40 32.71 18.89 10.52
C GLY A 40 31.53 17.90 10.52
N ALA A 41 30.71 17.93 11.56
CA ALA A 41 29.54 17.07 11.74
C ALA A 41 28.20 17.69 11.27
N THR A 42 28.18 18.82 10.55
CA THR A 42 26.91 19.45 10.14
C THR A 42 26.19 18.66 9.07
N ARG A 43 24.94 18.28 9.34
CA ARG A 43 24.07 17.56 8.39
C ARG A 43 23.37 18.46 7.37
N ASN A 44 23.35 19.77 7.61
CA ASN A 44 22.76 20.79 6.74
C ASN A 44 23.87 21.72 6.22
N ASP A 45 23.84 22.02 4.93
CA ASP A 45 24.76 22.93 4.23
C ASP A 45 24.33 24.42 4.30
N GLY A 46 23.07 24.67 4.69
CA GLY A 46 22.52 26.00 4.86
C GLY A 46 21.10 26.02 5.44
N ASP A 47 20.44 27.17 5.32
CA ASP A 47 19.04 27.35 5.73
C ASP A 47 18.10 26.52 4.84
N GLN A 48 17.22 25.74 5.47
CA GLN A 48 16.33 24.79 4.79
C GLN A 48 14.96 25.40 4.42
N THR A 49 14.73 26.70 4.66
CA THR A 49 13.41 27.33 4.49
C THR A 49 12.92 27.29 3.04
N ALA A 50 13.82 27.38 2.06
CA ALA A 50 13.46 27.27 0.65
C ALA A 50 13.12 25.81 0.28
N ALA A 51 14.05 24.88 0.57
CA ALA A 51 13.88 23.46 0.28
C ALA A 51 12.61 22.86 0.92
N LEU A 52 12.28 23.24 2.16
CA LEU A 52 11.05 22.80 2.83
C LEU A 52 9.78 23.40 2.21
N ARG A 53 9.81 24.64 1.70
CA ARG A 53 8.67 25.20 0.96
C ARG A 53 8.46 24.46 -0.36
N ASP A 54 9.53 24.13 -1.06
CA ASP A 54 9.48 23.40 -2.33
C ASP A 54 9.02 21.94 -2.13
N ALA A 55 9.32 21.34 -0.97
CA ALA A 55 8.85 20.01 -0.58
C ALA A 55 7.37 19.96 -0.16
N ILE A 56 6.75 21.09 0.23
CA ILE A 56 5.33 21.17 0.59
C ILE A 56 4.49 21.26 -0.69
N VAL A 57 4.21 20.09 -1.26
CA VAL A 57 3.30 19.93 -2.41
C VAL A 57 1.89 19.66 -1.91
N ALA A 58 0.93 20.49 -2.30
CA ALA A 58 -0.48 20.26 -2.01
C ALA A 58 -0.99 19.02 -2.76
N GLY A 59 -1.90 18.25 -2.14
CA GLY A 59 -2.59 17.15 -2.82
C GLY A 59 -3.53 17.62 -3.94
N PRO A 60 -4.10 16.68 -4.72
CA PRO A 60 -4.10 15.23 -4.50
C PRO A 60 -2.83 14.52 -4.96
N ALA A 61 -2.67 13.27 -4.54
CA ALA A 61 -1.71 12.32 -5.09
C ALA A 61 -2.43 11.35 -6.04
N LYS A 62 -1.74 10.92 -7.10
CA LYS A 62 -2.18 9.86 -8.00
C LYS A 62 -1.92 8.47 -7.41
N ASN A 63 -0.76 8.30 -6.77
CA ASN A 63 -0.34 7.04 -6.17
C ASN A 63 0.08 7.27 -4.71
N VAL A 64 -0.04 6.25 -3.86
CA VAL A 64 0.50 6.22 -2.50
C VAL A 64 1.34 4.95 -2.31
N ILE A 65 2.54 5.12 -1.77
CA ILE A 65 3.38 4.03 -1.26
C ILE A 65 3.59 4.25 0.24
N LEU A 66 3.08 3.32 1.05
CA LEU A 66 3.27 3.28 2.50
C LEU A 66 4.31 2.20 2.82
N LEU A 67 5.45 2.59 3.39
CA LEU A 67 6.48 1.66 3.86
C LEU A 67 6.48 1.61 5.38
N ILE A 68 6.32 0.40 5.92
CA ILE A 68 6.31 0.09 7.36
C ILE A 68 7.58 -0.67 7.71
N GLY A 69 8.32 -0.22 8.71
CA GLY A 69 9.24 -1.07 9.46
C GLY A 69 8.55 -1.51 10.74
N ASP A 70 8.16 -2.78 10.85
CA ASP A 70 7.53 -3.33 12.06
C ASP A 70 8.51 -3.15 13.23
N GLY A 71 8.08 -2.52 14.32
CA GLY A 71 8.92 -2.16 15.47
C GLY A 71 10.05 -1.14 15.22
N MET A 72 10.15 -0.51 14.05
CA MET A 72 11.28 0.36 13.65
C MET A 72 11.21 1.79 14.24
N GLY A 73 11.33 1.90 15.55
CA GLY A 73 11.44 3.19 16.25
C GLY A 73 12.73 3.96 15.93
N ASP A 74 12.84 5.18 16.45
CA ASP A 74 14.01 6.05 16.24
C ASP A 74 15.34 5.45 16.76
N SER A 75 15.27 4.53 17.74
CA SER A 75 16.42 3.77 18.23
C SER A 75 16.90 2.78 17.17
N GLU A 76 15.98 2.01 16.60
CA GLU A 76 16.22 0.96 15.60
C GLU A 76 16.79 1.54 14.30
N ILE A 77 16.25 2.69 13.84
CA ILE A 77 16.81 3.46 12.73
C ILE A 77 18.26 3.89 13.03
N THR A 78 18.53 4.29 14.27
CA THR A 78 19.87 4.77 14.67
C THR A 78 20.88 3.63 14.85
N VAL A 79 20.47 2.49 15.41
CA VAL A 79 21.27 1.26 15.49
C VAL A 79 21.70 0.83 14.07
N ALA A 80 20.78 0.81 13.11
CA ALA A 80 21.09 0.46 11.72
C ALA A 80 22.01 1.49 11.04
N ARG A 81 21.74 2.80 11.22
CA ARG A 81 22.55 3.89 10.65
C ARG A 81 23.99 3.86 11.19
N ASP A 82 24.14 3.82 12.51
CA ASP A 82 25.44 3.91 13.19
C ASP A 82 26.30 2.66 12.91
N TYR A 83 25.67 1.48 12.76
CA TYR A 83 26.36 0.28 12.31
C TYR A 83 26.84 0.39 10.85
N GLN A 84 25.91 0.62 9.91
CA GLN A 84 26.15 0.43 8.48
C GLN A 84 26.74 1.65 7.76
N TYR A 85 26.47 2.86 8.26
CA TYR A 85 26.87 4.12 7.64
C TYR A 85 27.69 5.02 8.58
N GLY A 86 27.85 4.63 9.85
CA GLY A 86 28.50 5.40 10.91
C GLY A 86 27.60 6.53 11.46
N ALA A 87 27.93 7.02 12.65
CA ALA A 87 27.10 8.00 13.38
C ALA A 87 26.94 9.35 12.64
N GLY A 88 27.91 9.70 11.77
CA GLY A 88 27.82 10.85 10.86
C GLY A 88 27.11 10.57 9.53
N GLY A 89 26.89 9.29 9.21
CA GLY A 89 26.28 8.82 7.95
C GLY A 89 24.77 9.06 7.86
N ARG A 90 24.16 8.56 6.79
CA ARG A 90 22.71 8.64 6.52
C ARG A 90 22.25 7.34 5.87
N LEU A 91 21.06 6.89 6.24
CA LEU A 91 20.29 5.87 5.53
C LEU A 91 19.73 6.48 4.22
N PRO A 92 20.19 6.06 3.01
CA PRO A 92 19.89 6.78 1.77
C PRO A 92 18.40 6.86 1.39
N GLY A 93 17.56 5.96 1.88
CA GLY A 93 16.11 6.03 1.75
C GLY A 93 15.45 6.67 2.97
N ILE A 94 15.57 6.04 4.15
CA ILE A 94 14.82 6.36 5.38
C ILE A 94 15.11 7.79 5.86
N ASP A 95 16.36 8.28 5.76
CA ASP A 95 16.75 9.64 6.17
C ASP A 95 16.53 10.70 5.06
N ALA A 96 16.04 10.32 3.87
CA ALA A 96 15.92 11.21 2.71
C ALA A 96 14.54 11.86 2.54
N LEU A 97 13.52 11.44 3.29
CA LEU A 97 12.19 12.07 3.26
C LEU A 97 12.23 13.44 3.96
N PRO A 98 11.84 14.54 3.28
CA PRO A 98 12.09 15.91 3.76
C PRO A 98 11.10 16.42 4.82
N LEU A 99 9.91 15.82 4.93
CA LEU A 99 8.88 16.22 5.87
C LEU A 99 8.75 15.15 6.94
N THR A 100 8.91 15.51 8.22
CA THR A 100 8.96 14.58 9.34
C THR A 100 8.10 15.04 10.52
N GLY A 101 7.54 14.08 11.23
CA GLY A 101 6.92 14.26 12.54
C GLY A 101 7.06 13.00 13.37
N SER A 102 6.22 12.90 14.40
CA SER A 102 6.05 11.68 15.20
C SER A 102 4.57 11.40 15.39
N TYR A 103 4.19 10.14 15.60
CA TYR A 103 2.81 9.80 15.89
C TYR A 103 2.60 8.93 17.13
N THR A 104 1.39 8.97 17.69
CA THR A 104 0.99 8.14 18.83
C THR A 104 0.47 6.77 18.39
N THR A 105 0.92 5.73 19.08
CA THR A 105 0.76 4.32 18.68
C THR A 105 -0.27 3.56 19.52
N TYR A 106 -0.51 3.96 20.77
CA TYR A 106 -1.44 3.35 21.75
C TYR A 106 -2.69 2.67 21.16
N SER A 107 -3.06 1.50 21.70
CA SER A 107 -4.28 0.76 21.37
C SER A 107 -5.36 0.95 22.44
N LEU A 108 -6.44 0.17 22.40
CA LEU A 108 -7.54 0.23 23.36
C LEU A 108 -7.79 -1.14 24.00
N ASN A 109 -7.97 -1.19 25.30
CA ASN A 109 -8.64 -2.31 25.94
C ASN A 109 -10.08 -2.45 25.41
N LYS A 110 -10.67 -3.64 25.54
CA LYS A 110 -12.07 -3.88 25.10
C LYS A 110 -13.14 -3.06 25.84
N ASP A 111 -12.79 -2.40 26.94
CA ASP A 111 -13.65 -1.44 27.65
C ASP A 111 -13.51 0.01 27.12
N GLY A 112 -12.63 0.25 26.14
CA GLY A 112 -12.34 1.56 25.56
C GLY A 112 -11.30 2.39 26.32
N SER A 113 -10.70 1.87 27.40
CA SER A 113 -9.53 2.51 28.03
C SER A 113 -8.28 2.32 27.17
N ALA A 114 -7.33 3.25 27.23
CA ALA A 114 -6.08 3.15 26.46
C ALA A 114 -5.20 1.99 26.97
N ASP A 115 -4.61 1.24 26.04
CA ASP A 115 -3.42 0.43 26.27
C ASP A 115 -2.21 1.14 25.64
N TYR A 116 -1.15 1.29 26.41
CA TYR A 116 -0.01 2.14 26.07
C TYR A 116 1.07 1.41 25.27
N VAL A 117 1.05 0.07 25.20
CA VAL A 117 2.07 -0.73 24.51
C VAL A 117 1.37 -1.73 23.59
N PRO A 118 0.99 -1.31 22.37
CA PRO A 118 0.11 -2.07 21.49
C PRO A 118 0.85 -3.17 20.72
N ASP A 119 0.08 -4.09 20.13
CA ASP A 119 0.56 -5.04 19.13
C ASP A 119 0.36 -4.56 17.68
N SER A 120 1.10 -5.17 16.75
CA SER A 120 1.07 -4.88 15.30
C SER A 120 -0.33 -4.99 14.64
N ALA A 121 -1.30 -5.67 15.28
CA ALA A 121 -2.67 -5.78 14.78
C ALA A 121 -3.51 -4.55 15.13
N ALA A 122 -3.44 -4.07 16.38
CA ALA A 122 -4.15 -2.87 16.78
C ALA A 122 -3.57 -1.60 16.12
N THR A 123 -2.26 -1.51 16.00
CA THR A 123 -1.56 -0.41 15.29
C THR A 123 -1.87 -0.44 13.80
N GLY A 124 -1.75 -1.61 13.17
CA GLY A 124 -2.09 -1.83 11.76
C GLY A 124 -3.52 -1.44 11.42
N SER A 125 -4.48 -1.86 12.25
CA SER A 125 -5.89 -1.50 12.09
C SER A 125 -6.11 0.01 12.14
N ALA A 126 -5.31 0.74 12.93
CA ALA A 126 -5.43 2.18 13.09
C ALA A 126 -5.12 2.95 11.79
N TRP A 127 -4.02 2.64 11.08
CA TRP A 127 -3.76 3.28 9.78
C TRP A 127 -4.56 2.67 8.63
N ALA A 128 -4.92 1.38 8.72
CA ALA A 128 -5.70 0.71 7.68
C ALA A 128 -7.15 1.21 7.63
N THR A 129 -7.77 1.52 8.77
CA THR A 129 -9.21 1.87 8.87
C THR A 129 -9.51 3.23 9.49
N GLY A 130 -8.51 3.91 10.07
CA GLY A 130 -8.70 5.15 10.84
C GLY A 130 -9.35 4.94 12.21
N THR A 131 -9.41 3.70 12.70
CA THR A 131 -10.09 3.33 13.95
C THR A 131 -9.14 2.57 14.88
N LYS A 132 -8.92 3.10 16.10
CA LYS A 132 -8.19 2.39 17.16
C LYS A 132 -9.00 1.20 17.67
N THR A 133 -8.33 0.12 18.05
CA THR A 133 -8.93 -1.14 18.49
C THR A 133 -8.05 -1.85 19.53
N TYR A 134 -8.39 -3.08 19.89
CA TYR A 134 -7.67 -3.89 20.88
C TYR A 134 -6.60 -4.80 20.28
N ASP A 135 -5.61 -5.14 21.10
CA ASP A 135 -4.49 -5.98 20.70
C ASP A 135 -4.93 -7.32 20.14
N GLY A 136 -4.35 -7.65 18.99
CA GLY A 136 -4.71 -8.81 18.18
C GLY A 136 -5.94 -8.63 17.29
N ALA A 137 -6.67 -7.50 17.33
CA ALA A 137 -7.78 -7.26 16.40
C ALA A 137 -7.28 -6.85 15.02
N ILE A 138 -7.82 -7.44 13.96
CA ILE A 138 -7.48 -7.10 12.57
C ILE A 138 -8.67 -6.38 11.95
N SER A 139 -8.53 -5.08 11.70
CA SER A 139 -9.48 -4.18 11.02
C SER A 139 -10.94 -4.32 11.45
N VAL A 140 -11.12 -4.56 12.75
CA VAL A 140 -12.38 -4.48 13.50
C VAL A 140 -12.23 -3.53 14.69
N ASP A 141 -13.32 -2.90 15.14
CA ASP A 141 -13.34 -2.09 16.36
C ASP A 141 -13.44 -2.93 17.65
N ILE A 142 -13.53 -2.28 18.81
CA ILE A 142 -13.66 -2.93 20.12
C ILE A 142 -14.94 -3.77 20.30
N ALA A 143 -15.95 -3.58 19.44
CA ALA A 143 -17.15 -4.40 19.38
C ALA A 143 -17.04 -5.52 18.32
N SER A 144 -15.84 -5.74 17.77
CA SER A 144 -15.52 -6.68 16.69
C SER A 144 -16.29 -6.41 15.39
N LYS A 145 -16.73 -5.17 15.15
CA LYS A 145 -17.32 -4.76 13.87
C LYS A 145 -16.20 -4.35 12.90
N GLY A 146 -16.18 -4.96 11.72
CA GLY A 146 -15.24 -4.58 10.64
C GLY A 146 -15.47 -3.18 10.08
N HIS A 147 -14.38 -2.54 9.67
CA HIS A 147 -14.35 -1.25 8.97
C HIS A 147 -13.52 -1.35 7.69
N ASP A 148 -13.91 -0.62 6.66
CA ASP A 148 -13.31 -0.71 5.32
C ASP A 148 -11.84 -0.21 5.32
N THR A 149 -10.95 -0.98 4.71
CA THR A 149 -9.50 -0.70 4.72
C THR A 149 -9.08 0.28 3.61
N LEU A 150 -7.91 0.92 3.73
CA LEU A 150 -7.32 1.74 2.66
C LEU A 150 -7.23 0.99 1.33
N LEU A 151 -6.84 -0.29 1.38
CA LEU A 151 -6.75 -1.14 0.19
C LEU A 151 -8.13 -1.39 -0.41
N GLU A 152 -9.12 -1.77 0.39
CA GLU A 152 -10.50 -2.01 -0.05
C GLU A 152 -11.12 -0.75 -0.66
N LEU A 153 -10.94 0.40 -0.01
CA LEU A 153 -11.38 1.71 -0.48
C LEU A 153 -10.67 2.12 -1.77
N ALA A 154 -9.36 1.90 -1.88
CA ALA A 154 -8.60 2.19 -3.11
C ALA A 154 -9.11 1.37 -4.29
N LYS A 155 -9.29 0.06 -4.09
CA LYS A 155 -9.87 -0.87 -5.08
C LYS A 155 -11.28 -0.45 -5.49
N ALA A 156 -12.16 -0.11 -4.54
CA ALA A 156 -13.53 0.31 -4.83
C ALA A 156 -13.60 1.62 -5.63
N ASN A 157 -12.61 2.50 -5.48
CA ASN A 157 -12.46 3.71 -6.28
C ASN A 157 -11.72 3.47 -7.61
N GLY A 158 -11.47 2.21 -7.98
CA GLY A 158 -10.81 1.81 -9.23
C GLY A 158 -9.31 2.14 -9.30
N ARG A 159 -8.65 2.37 -8.16
CA ARG A 159 -7.18 2.39 -8.06
C ARG A 159 -6.68 0.94 -8.08
N LYS A 160 -5.48 0.70 -8.61
CA LYS A 160 -4.80 -0.58 -8.38
C LYS A 160 -4.32 -0.71 -6.94
N THR A 161 -4.13 -1.93 -6.46
CA THR A 161 -3.81 -2.22 -5.06
C THR A 161 -2.71 -3.27 -4.90
N GLY A 162 -1.75 -2.97 -4.03
CA GLY A 162 -0.64 -3.85 -3.70
C GLY A 162 -0.39 -3.98 -2.20
N ASN A 163 0.04 -5.16 -1.76
CA ASN A 163 0.43 -5.46 -0.39
C ASN A 163 1.65 -6.39 -0.39
N VAL A 164 2.77 -5.91 0.13
CA VAL A 164 4.08 -6.57 0.08
C VAL A 164 4.68 -6.65 1.47
N SER A 165 5.18 -7.81 1.87
CA SER A 165 5.81 -8.02 3.18
C SER A 165 6.91 -9.07 3.13
N THR A 166 7.90 -8.97 4.03
CA THR A 166 8.84 -10.08 4.32
C THR A 166 8.29 -11.09 5.34
N ALA A 167 7.14 -10.83 5.97
CA ALA A 167 6.45 -11.78 6.82
C ALA A 167 5.56 -12.77 6.05
N GLU A 168 4.98 -13.69 6.79
CA GLU A 168 3.76 -14.40 6.40
C GLU A 168 2.66 -13.39 6.02
N LEU A 169 2.01 -13.60 4.87
CA LEU A 169 0.92 -12.72 4.41
C LEU A 169 -0.27 -12.67 5.39
N GLN A 170 -0.35 -13.62 6.31
CA GLN A 170 -1.36 -13.71 7.37
C GLN A 170 -0.99 -12.97 8.66
N ASP A 171 0.26 -12.52 8.82
CA ASP A 171 0.66 -11.71 9.96
C ASP A 171 -0.06 -10.35 9.92
N ALA A 172 -0.07 -9.64 11.05
CA ALA A 172 -0.97 -8.52 11.27
C ALA A 172 -0.85 -7.41 10.23
N THR A 173 0.36 -6.91 9.98
CA THR A 173 0.62 -5.75 9.11
C THR A 173 0.11 -5.93 7.66
N PRO A 174 0.32 -7.08 6.97
CA PRO A 174 -0.35 -7.33 5.69
C PRO A 174 -1.84 -7.65 5.89
N ALA A 175 -2.23 -8.39 6.93
CA ALA A 175 -3.61 -8.81 7.14
C ALA A 175 -4.59 -7.65 7.38
N VAL A 176 -4.19 -6.58 8.06
CA VAL A 176 -5.06 -5.41 8.33
C VAL A 176 -5.52 -4.69 7.06
N GLN A 177 -4.84 -4.86 5.94
CA GLN A 177 -5.31 -4.33 4.64
C GLN A 177 -6.32 -5.23 3.94
N ALA A 178 -6.44 -6.51 4.33
CA ALA A 178 -7.10 -7.54 3.52
C ALA A 178 -8.04 -8.51 4.26
N ALA A 179 -8.18 -8.39 5.58
CA ALA A 179 -9.07 -9.20 6.38
C ALA A 179 -9.72 -8.39 7.51
N HIS A 180 -10.82 -8.90 8.07
CA HIS A 180 -11.36 -8.46 9.34
C HIS A 180 -11.61 -9.68 10.23
N VAL A 181 -10.87 -9.79 11.34
CA VAL A 181 -11.00 -10.89 12.30
C VAL A 181 -10.81 -10.39 13.73
N ALA A 182 -11.47 -11.04 14.68
CA ALA A 182 -11.40 -10.70 16.10
C ALA A 182 -10.06 -11.10 16.76
N GLY A 183 -9.20 -11.86 16.08
CA GLY A 183 -7.89 -12.28 16.57
C GLY A 183 -6.88 -12.61 15.46
N ARG A 184 -5.70 -11.98 15.46
CA ARG A 184 -4.64 -12.06 14.43
C ARG A 184 -4.15 -13.48 14.14
N LYS A 185 -4.30 -14.42 15.08
CA LYS A 185 -3.90 -15.82 14.92
C LYS A 185 -4.87 -16.66 14.07
N CYS A 186 -5.88 -16.04 13.45
CA CYS A 186 -6.84 -16.68 12.55
C CYS A 186 -6.27 -16.85 11.13
N TYR A 187 -5.10 -17.47 11.00
CA TYR A 187 -4.33 -17.48 9.74
C TYR A 187 -5.03 -18.25 8.61
N GLY A 188 -5.60 -19.42 8.90
CA GLY A 188 -6.23 -20.29 7.90
C GLY A 188 -7.38 -21.14 8.46
N PRO A 189 -8.05 -21.94 7.61
CA PRO A 189 -9.19 -22.78 8.00
C PRO A 189 -8.92 -23.79 9.13
N ASP A 190 -7.67 -24.17 9.39
CA ASP A 190 -7.30 -25.07 10.50
C ASP A 190 -7.10 -24.33 11.84
N SER A 191 -7.09 -22.99 11.85
CA SER A 191 -6.93 -22.13 13.04
C SER A 191 -8.23 -22.01 13.88
N ALA A 192 -9.01 -23.08 13.97
CA ALA A 192 -10.41 -23.02 14.43
C ALA A 192 -10.59 -22.47 15.86
N LYS A 193 -9.64 -22.72 16.77
CA LYS A 193 -9.67 -22.18 18.14
C LYS A 193 -9.39 -20.67 18.20
N GLN A 194 -8.65 -20.16 17.24
CA GLN A 194 -8.19 -18.78 17.17
C GLN A 194 -9.20 -17.90 16.41
N CYS A 195 -9.81 -18.44 15.36
CA CYS A 195 -10.83 -17.77 14.57
C CYS A 195 -12.21 -17.72 15.26
N GLY A 196 -12.63 -18.80 15.92
CA GLY A 196 -13.95 -18.86 16.56
C GLY A 196 -15.09 -18.52 15.58
N ALA A 197 -15.82 -17.43 15.86
CA ALA A 197 -16.95 -16.99 15.04
C ALA A 197 -16.56 -16.48 13.64
N ASP A 198 -15.30 -16.14 13.39
CA ASP A 198 -14.86 -15.61 12.09
C ASP A 198 -14.82 -16.68 10.98
N LEU A 199 -14.78 -17.97 11.32
CA LEU A 199 -14.73 -19.08 10.35
C LEU A 199 -15.97 -19.15 9.43
N LEU A 200 -15.77 -19.56 8.18
CA LEU A 200 -16.86 -19.76 7.21
C LEU A 200 -17.90 -20.79 7.69
N GLU A 201 -17.47 -21.90 8.32
CA GLU A 201 -18.37 -22.93 8.84
C GLU A 201 -19.22 -22.45 10.03
N ASN A 202 -18.81 -21.36 10.69
CA ASN A 202 -19.56 -20.71 11.76
C ASN A 202 -20.39 -19.51 11.28
N GLY A 203 -20.38 -19.22 9.97
CA GLY A 203 -21.10 -18.10 9.35
C GLY A 203 -20.35 -16.76 9.37
N GLY A 204 -19.05 -16.76 9.70
CA GLY A 204 -18.19 -15.59 9.59
C GLY A 204 -17.66 -15.34 8.17
N LYS A 205 -16.75 -14.36 8.02
CA LYS A 205 -16.13 -13.98 6.73
C LYS A 205 -15.04 -14.94 6.25
N GLY A 206 -14.60 -15.87 7.08
CA GLY A 206 -13.48 -16.78 6.85
C GLY A 206 -12.20 -16.34 7.56
N SER A 207 -11.21 -17.23 7.50
CA SER A 207 -9.85 -16.97 7.99
C SER A 207 -9.14 -15.85 7.22
N ILE A 208 -8.02 -15.34 7.75
CA ILE A 208 -7.22 -14.29 7.11
C ILE A 208 -6.81 -14.71 5.69
N SER A 209 -6.35 -15.95 5.47
CA SER A 209 -5.97 -16.42 4.13
C SER A 209 -7.16 -16.51 3.16
N GLU A 210 -8.36 -16.85 3.63
CA GLU A 210 -9.58 -16.82 2.80
C GLU A 210 -9.97 -15.37 2.46
N GLN A 211 -9.92 -14.46 3.44
CA GLN A 211 -10.22 -13.04 3.23
C GLN A 211 -9.18 -12.32 2.35
N ILE A 212 -7.90 -12.73 2.35
CA ILE A 212 -6.89 -12.24 1.40
C ILE A 212 -7.28 -12.57 -0.05
N LEU A 213 -7.82 -13.77 -0.30
CA LEU A 213 -8.34 -14.14 -1.62
C LEU A 213 -9.63 -13.37 -1.98
N ASP A 214 -10.47 -13.03 -0.99
CA ASP A 214 -11.69 -12.24 -1.22
C ASP A 214 -11.42 -10.75 -1.45
N THR A 215 -10.44 -10.19 -0.73
CA THR A 215 -9.96 -8.83 -0.95
C THR A 215 -9.44 -8.64 -2.35
N ARG A 216 -8.70 -9.62 -2.89
CA ARG A 216 -8.28 -9.66 -4.29
C ARG A 216 -7.61 -8.36 -4.73
N ALA A 217 -6.54 -8.01 -4.02
CA ALA A 217 -5.58 -7.01 -4.47
C ALA A 217 -4.96 -7.46 -5.81
N ASP A 218 -4.49 -6.50 -6.62
CA ASP A 218 -3.84 -6.85 -7.90
C ASP A 218 -2.47 -7.52 -7.66
N VAL A 219 -1.75 -7.13 -6.60
CA VAL A 219 -0.45 -7.69 -6.24
C VAL A 219 -0.36 -7.97 -4.73
N THR A 220 -0.24 -9.24 -4.35
CA THR A 220 0.03 -9.65 -2.96
C THR A 220 1.31 -10.50 -2.94
N LEU A 221 2.38 -10.07 -2.25
CA LEU A 221 3.70 -10.73 -2.25
C LEU A 221 4.26 -10.88 -0.83
N GLY A 222 4.62 -12.09 -0.42
CA GLY A 222 5.29 -12.34 0.86
C GLY A 222 5.57 -13.81 1.15
N GLY A 223 5.64 -14.18 2.42
CA GLY A 223 5.76 -15.57 2.89
C GLY A 223 4.41 -16.25 3.16
N GLY A 224 4.39 -17.23 4.07
CA GLY A 224 3.15 -17.79 4.61
C GLY A 224 2.43 -18.78 3.70
N SER A 225 3.19 -19.64 2.98
CA SER A 225 2.57 -20.65 2.11
C SER A 225 1.72 -21.68 2.83
N GLU A 226 2.08 -22.05 4.05
CA GLU A 226 1.45 -23.17 4.78
C GLU A 226 -0.06 -22.94 4.97
N SER A 227 -0.48 -21.71 5.27
CA SER A 227 -1.90 -21.38 5.45
C SER A 227 -2.71 -21.48 4.16
N PHE A 228 -2.08 -21.29 2.99
CA PHE A 228 -2.75 -21.45 1.69
C PHE A 228 -2.81 -22.90 1.18
N GLU A 229 -2.03 -23.80 1.79
CA GLU A 229 -2.11 -25.25 1.55
C GLU A 229 -3.28 -25.90 2.30
N GLN A 230 -3.79 -25.22 3.34
CA GLN A 230 -4.96 -25.65 4.09
C GLN A 230 -6.24 -25.70 3.23
N THR A 231 -7.15 -26.56 3.65
CA THR A 231 -8.42 -26.83 2.97
C THR A 231 -9.59 -26.07 3.61
N ALA A 232 -10.37 -25.32 2.83
CA ALA A 232 -11.56 -24.64 3.35
C ALA A 232 -12.64 -25.63 3.81
N LYS A 233 -13.30 -25.30 4.94
CA LYS A 233 -14.30 -26.18 5.57
C LYS A 233 -15.73 -25.91 5.10
N ALA A 234 -16.00 -24.73 4.56
CA ALA A 234 -17.30 -24.28 4.06
C ALA A 234 -17.14 -23.31 2.88
N GLY A 235 -18.18 -22.53 2.57
CA GLY A 235 -18.19 -21.55 1.47
C GLY A 235 -18.42 -22.18 0.09
N ALA A 236 -17.98 -21.48 -0.97
CA ALA A 236 -18.18 -21.90 -2.36
C ALA A 236 -17.19 -22.99 -2.84
N TRP A 237 -16.10 -23.22 -2.10
CA TRP A 237 -15.06 -24.18 -2.46
C TRP A 237 -14.71 -25.14 -1.30
N PRO A 238 -15.71 -25.83 -0.70
CA PRO A 238 -15.46 -26.73 0.40
C PRO A 238 -14.57 -27.89 -0.05
N SER A 239 -13.66 -28.34 0.82
CA SER A 239 -12.68 -29.39 0.51
C SER A 239 -11.61 -29.06 -0.54
N ALA A 240 -11.56 -27.82 -1.08
CA ALA A 240 -10.46 -27.34 -1.91
C ALA A 240 -9.39 -26.61 -1.06
N THR A 241 -8.10 -26.74 -1.42
CA THR A 241 -7.04 -25.93 -0.81
C THR A 241 -7.15 -24.48 -1.26
N LEU A 242 -6.66 -23.52 -0.46
CA LEU A 242 -6.77 -22.11 -0.85
C LEU A 242 -5.96 -21.80 -2.13
N PHE A 243 -4.87 -22.52 -2.41
CA PHE A 243 -4.21 -22.45 -3.73
C PHE A 243 -5.07 -22.95 -4.89
N GLN A 244 -5.86 -24.02 -4.69
CA GLN A 244 -6.83 -24.46 -5.70
C GLN A 244 -7.93 -23.40 -5.90
N GLN A 245 -8.36 -22.73 -4.84
CA GLN A 245 -9.31 -21.62 -4.93
C GLN A 245 -8.73 -20.44 -5.69
N ALA A 246 -7.50 -20.02 -5.36
CA ALA A 246 -6.80 -18.95 -6.05
C ALA A 246 -6.69 -19.24 -7.56
N ALA A 247 -6.23 -20.44 -7.94
CA ALA A 247 -6.17 -20.85 -9.34
C ALA A 247 -7.56 -20.87 -10.02
N THR A 248 -8.58 -21.41 -9.36
CA THR A 248 -9.99 -21.39 -9.85
C THR A 248 -10.52 -19.97 -10.06
N ARG A 249 -10.08 -19.03 -9.21
CA ARG A 249 -10.44 -17.61 -9.24
C ARG A 249 -9.52 -16.76 -10.13
N GLY A 250 -8.63 -17.38 -10.93
CA GLY A 250 -7.80 -16.70 -11.93
C GLY A 250 -6.52 -16.05 -11.39
N TYR A 251 -6.07 -16.37 -10.18
CA TYR A 251 -4.80 -15.85 -9.66
C TYR A 251 -3.58 -16.40 -10.41
N GLN A 252 -2.63 -15.52 -10.65
CA GLN A 252 -1.25 -15.83 -11.01
C GLN A 252 -0.47 -16.14 -9.72
N VAL A 253 -0.29 -17.43 -9.41
CA VAL A 253 0.47 -17.85 -8.22
C VAL A 253 1.96 -17.91 -8.54
N ALA A 254 2.77 -17.17 -7.79
CA ALA A 254 4.23 -17.19 -7.87
C ALA A 254 4.83 -17.82 -6.60
N ARG A 255 5.77 -18.75 -6.76
CA ARG A 255 6.43 -19.48 -5.65
C ARG A 255 7.94 -19.27 -5.64
N THR A 256 8.50 -18.79 -6.75
CA THR A 256 9.92 -18.55 -6.96
C THR A 256 10.16 -17.20 -7.64
N ALA A 257 11.42 -16.74 -7.62
CA ALA A 257 11.88 -15.58 -8.39
C ALA A 257 11.56 -15.68 -9.88
N ALA A 258 11.70 -16.87 -10.47
CA ALA A 258 11.43 -17.11 -11.89
C ALA A 258 9.94 -16.95 -12.23
N ASP A 259 9.05 -17.44 -11.37
CA ASP A 259 7.60 -17.27 -11.56
C ASP A 259 7.22 -15.78 -11.51
N LEU A 260 7.72 -15.05 -10.50
CA LEU A 260 7.46 -13.62 -10.36
C LEU A 260 8.04 -12.81 -11.52
N ALA A 261 9.22 -13.18 -12.03
CA ALA A 261 9.82 -12.54 -13.19
C ALA A 261 8.96 -12.70 -14.46
N ALA A 262 8.33 -13.86 -14.64
CA ALA A 262 7.51 -14.17 -15.82
C ALA A 262 6.18 -13.39 -15.90
N ILE A 263 5.64 -12.92 -14.77
CA ILE A 263 4.40 -12.15 -14.71
C ILE A 263 4.61 -10.76 -15.32
N SER A 264 3.86 -10.41 -16.37
CA SER A 264 4.01 -9.13 -17.10
C SER A 264 2.88 -8.13 -16.87
N ALA A 265 1.75 -8.57 -16.32
CA ALA A 265 0.61 -7.73 -15.95
C ALA A 265 -0.06 -8.28 -14.68
N ALA A 266 -0.71 -7.40 -13.93
CA ALA A 266 -1.53 -7.75 -12.76
C ALA A 266 -2.73 -6.80 -12.71
N ASP A 267 -3.93 -7.36 -12.58
CA ASP A 267 -5.20 -6.64 -12.52
C ASP A 267 -6.26 -7.55 -11.88
N GLN A 268 -7.52 -7.12 -11.85
CA GLN A 268 -8.60 -7.92 -11.25
C GLN A 268 -8.92 -9.20 -12.01
N ALA A 269 -8.61 -9.30 -13.31
CA ALA A 269 -8.79 -10.54 -14.08
C ALA A 269 -7.67 -11.55 -13.82
N GLY A 270 -6.43 -11.08 -13.64
CA GLY A 270 -5.26 -11.89 -13.28
C GLY A 270 -4.45 -11.34 -12.10
N PRO A 271 -4.97 -11.37 -10.86
CA PRO A 271 -4.27 -10.86 -9.69
C PRO A 271 -3.10 -11.79 -9.29
N VAL A 272 -2.06 -11.24 -8.66
CA VAL A 272 -0.84 -11.98 -8.30
C VAL A 272 -0.85 -12.38 -6.82
N LEU A 273 -0.57 -13.65 -6.55
CA LEU A 273 -0.30 -14.18 -5.21
C LEU A 273 1.10 -14.79 -5.17
N GLY A 274 2.07 -14.01 -4.70
CA GLY A 274 3.46 -14.43 -4.46
C GLY A 274 3.64 -14.94 -3.04
N THR A 275 4.05 -16.19 -2.89
CA THR A 275 4.29 -16.87 -1.60
C THR A 275 5.60 -17.63 -1.66
N PHE A 276 6.68 -17.02 -1.16
CA PHE A 276 8.07 -17.44 -1.45
C PHE A 276 8.73 -18.27 -0.33
N SER A 277 8.04 -18.45 0.80
CA SER A 277 8.50 -19.23 1.95
C SER A 277 7.32 -19.87 2.71
N ALA A 278 7.62 -20.88 3.52
CA ALA A 278 6.64 -21.59 4.34
C ALA A 278 6.00 -20.67 5.39
N GLY A 279 6.84 -20.09 6.26
CA GLY A 279 6.50 -18.99 7.15
C GLY A 279 7.07 -17.67 6.63
N ASN A 280 7.62 -16.84 7.53
CA ASN A 280 8.31 -15.59 7.20
C ASN A 280 9.54 -15.80 6.29
N PHE A 281 10.05 -14.73 5.69
CA PHE A 281 11.32 -14.76 4.97
C PHE A 281 12.48 -14.97 5.95
N PRO A 282 13.53 -15.73 5.54
CA PRO A 282 14.82 -15.74 6.22
C PRO A 282 15.49 -14.36 6.10
N THR A 283 16.10 -13.90 7.20
CA THR A 283 16.66 -12.54 7.29
C THR A 283 17.91 -12.32 6.44
N ARG A 284 18.17 -11.06 6.10
CA ARG A 284 19.35 -10.61 5.34
C ARG A 284 20.66 -10.97 6.02
N PHE A 285 20.79 -10.62 7.30
CA PHE A 285 21.98 -10.95 8.08
C PHE A 285 21.74 -12.16 9.00
N ALA A 286 22.81 -12.91 9.25
CA ALA A 286 22.85 -14.05 10.13
C ALA A 286 22.61 -13.64 11.60
N GLU A 287 22.11 -14.58 12.40
CA GLU A 287 21.78 -14.34 13.81
C GLU A 287 23.00 -14.07 14.70
N THR A 288 22.88 -13.03 15.53
CA THR A 288 23.80 -12.72 16.62
C THR A 288 22.99 -12.40 17.89
N THR A 289 22.53 -13.44 18.59
CA THR A 289 21.72 -13.30 19.80
C THR A 289 22.50 -12.56 20.90
N ALA A 290 21.90 -11.51 21.46
CA ALA A 290 22.46 -10.77 22.59
C ALA A 290 22.46 -11.63 23.88
N THR A 291 23.45 -11.40 24.75
CA THR A 291 23.66 -12.21 25.97
C THR A 291 23.91 -11.34 27.19
N VAL A 292 23.74 -11.91 28.39
CA VAL A 292 24.08 -11.21 29.65
C VAL A 292 25.59 -10.95 29.67
N GLY A 293 25.98 -9.67 29.70
CA GLY A 293 27.37 -9.24 29.60
C GLY A 293 27.96 -9.22 28.18
N GLY A 294 27.17 -9.49 27.13
CA GLY A 294 27.66 -9.50 25.75
C GLY A 294 28.14 -8.14 25.22
N ALA A 295 27.75 -7.03 25.86
CA ALA A 295 28.31 -5.70 25.63
C ALA A 295 29.79 -5.54 26.03
N ASP A 296 30.32 -6.41 26.90
CA ASP A 296 31.72 -6.39 27.35
C ASP A 296 32.56 -7.50 26.68
N ALA A 297 31.96 -8.26 25.75
CA ALA A 297 32.64 -9.22 24.90
C ALA A 297 33.37 -8.54 23.72
N ALA A 298 34.11 -9.33 22.93
CA ALA A 298 34.69 -8.85 21.68
C ALA A 298 33.57 -8.43 20.69
N PRO A 299 33.70 -7.28 20.00
CA PRO A 299 32.63 -6.78 19.14
C PRO A 299 32.43 -7.64 17.89
N VAL A 300 31.17 -7.95 17.59
CA VAL A 300 30.74 -8.80 16.47
C VAL A 300 30.59 -7.96 15.19
N THR A 301 30.89 -8.55 14.04
CA THR A 301 30.56 -7.99 12.72
C THR A 301 29.50 -8.88 12.08
N CYS A 302 28.39 -8.29 11.65
CA CYS A 302 27.31 -8.98 10.96
C CYS A 302 27.77 -9.55 9.62
N THR A 303 27.21 -10.70 9.25
CA THR A 303 27.45 -11.37 7.97
C THR A 303 26.12 -11.65 7.28
N GLU A 304 26.11 -11.71 5.94
CA GLU A 304 24.95 -12.22 5.19
C GLU A 304 24.50 -13.59 5.71
N SER A 305 23.20 -13.81 5.76
CA SER A 305 22.61 -15.10 6.12
C SER A 305 22.80 -16.10 4.98
N ALA A 306 23.18 -17.34 5.33
CA ALA A 306 23.27 -18.43 4.36
C ALA A 306 21.90 -18.88 3.83
N ASP A 307 20.83 -18.59 4.60
CA ASP A 307 19.46 -18.96 4.27
C ASP A 307 18.70 -17.85 3.52
N ARG A 308 19.31 -16.66 3.33
CA ARG A 308 18.68 -15.51 2.65
C ARG A 308 18.14 -15.94 1.27
N LEU A 309 16.91 -15.54 0.96
CA LEU A 309 16.32 -15.77 -0.36
C LEU A 309 17.16 -15.10 -1.47
N ASP A 310 16.95 -15.54 -2.71
CA ASP A 310 17.56 -14.91 -3.89
C ASP A 310 17.33 -13.39 -3.86
N SER A 311 18.37 -12.60 -4.15
CA SER A 311 18.33 -11.13 -4.11
C SER A 311 17.22 -10.50 -4.97
N SER A 312 16.72 -11.20 -6.00
CA SER A 312 15.55 -10.79 -6.80
C SER A 312 14.20 -10.88 -6.06
N LEU A 313 14.20 -11.44 -4.84
CA LEU A 313 13.10 -11.45 -3.87
C LEU A 313 13.38 -10.57 -2.64
N SER A 314 14.44 -9.73 -2.65
CA SER A 314 14.63 -8.67 -1.65
C SER A 314 13.44 -7.71 -1.62
N LEU A 315 13.21 -7.04 -0.49
CA LEU A 315 12.06 -6.13 -0.34
C LEU A 315 12.10 -5.00 -1.38
N ALA A 316 13.29 -4.52 -1.73
CA ALA A 316 13.50 -3.57 -2.82
C ALA A 316 13.08 -4.13 -4.20
N SER A 317 13.42 -5.39 -4.51
CA SER A 317 13.03 -6.04 -5.77
C SER A 317 11.52 -6.30 -5.85
N LEU A 318 10.90 -6.73 -4.75
CA LEU A 318 9.44 -6.91 -4.66
C LEU A 318 8.71 -5.56 -4.77
N THR A 319 9.25 -4.50 -4.18
CA THR A 319 8.73 -3.12 -4.30
C THR A 319 8.78 -2.64 -5.75
N GLN A 320 9.93 -2.77 -6.42
CA GLN A 320 10.10 -2.40 -7.83
C GLN A 320 9.12 -3.17 -8.72
N LYS A 321 9.04 -4.50 -8.55
CA LYS A 321 8.12 -5.35 -9.32
C LYS A 321 6.66 -4.94 -9.12
N SER A 322 6.28 -4.62 -7.88
CA SER A 322 4.92 -4.19 -7.56
C SER A 322 4.59 -2.85 -8.20
N ILE A 323 5.48 -1.85 -8.10
CA ILE A 323 5.33 -0.56 -8.79
C ILE A 323 5.18 -0.76 -10.31
N ASP A 324 5.98 -1.65 -10.92
CA ASP A 324 5.92 -1.92 -12.35
C ASP A 324 4.60 -2.55 -12.82
N LEU A 325 3.97 -3.37 -11.97
CA LEU A 325 2.66 -3.99 -12.24
C LEU A 325 1.47 -3.05 -11.91
N LEU A 326 1.63 -2.20 -10.90
CA LEU A 326 0.57 -1.33 -10.35
C LEU A 326 0.47 0.04 -11.03
N LYS A 327 1.56 0.55 -11.62
CA LYS A 327 1.54 1.85 -12.33
C LYS A 327 0.55 1.84 -13.51
N GLY A 328 -0.24 2.91 -13.61
CA GLY A 328 -1.28 3.06 -14.64
C GLY A 328 -2.00 4.39 -14.50
N ASP A 329 -3.01 4.64 -15.35
CA ASP A 329 -3.65 5.96 -15.44
C ASP A 329 -4.48 6.33 -14.20
N LYS A 330 -5.18 5.35 -13.62
CA LYS A 330 -5.95 5.54 -12.38
C LYS A 330 -5.08 5.56 -11.12
N GLY A 331 -3.80 5.24 -11.22
CA GLY A 331 -2.89 5.17 -10.07
C GLY A 331 -3.20 4.05 -9.07
N PHE A 332 -2.47 4.00 -7.96
CA PHE A 332 -2.47 2.86 -7.04
C PHE A 332 -2.25 3.21 -5.56
N PHE A 333 -2.63 2.28 -4.68
CA PHE A 333 -2.17 2.19 -3.29
C PHE A 333 -1.28 0.96 -3.13
N LEU A 334 -0.11 1.12 -2.50
CA LEU A 334 0.84 0.04 -2.22
C LEU A 334 1.30 0.12 -0.76
N GLN A 335 1.13 -0.95 0.00
CA GLN A 335 1.82 -1.15 1.28
C GLN A 335 3.04 -2.05 1.09
N VAL A 336 4.16 -1.70 1.72
CA VAL A 336 5.41 -2.45 1.76
C VAL A 336 5.87 -2.58 3.21
N GLU A 337 6.29 -3.76 3.64
CA GLU A 337 6.69 -4.01 5.02
C GLU A 337 8.06 -4.71 5.13
N GLY A 338 8.96 -4.10 5.91
CA GLY A 338 10.14 -4.76 6.48
C GLY A 338 9.78 -5.36 7.84
N ALA A 339 9.23 -6.57 7.82
CA ALA A 339 8.49 -7.13 8.96
C ALA A 339 9.39 -7.75 10.05
N SER A 340 10.58 -8.21 9.68
CA SER A 340 11.49 -8.89 10.60
C SER A 340 12.38 -7.93 11.41
N ILE A 341 12.20 -6.61 11.30
CA ILE A 341 12.88 -5.65 12.19
C ILE A 341 12.43 -5.90 13.64
N ASP A 342 11.12 -5.87 13.89
CA ASP A 342 10.47 -6.29 15.14
C ASP A 342 10.86 -7.72 15.55
N LYS A 343 10.71 -8.69 14.65
CA LYS A 343 10.90 -10.12 14.96
C LYS A 343 12.33 -10.43 15.44
N GLN A 344 13.32 -9.71 14.90
CA GLN A 344 14.70 -9.85 15.36
C GLN A 344 15.00 -9.02 16.62
N ASP A 345 14.26 -7.93 16.91
CA ASP A 345 14.33 -7.25 18.21
C ASP A 345 13.73 -8.13 19.34
N HIS A 346 12.57 -8.77 19.10
CA HIS A 346 12.01 -9.82 19.98
C HIS A 346 13.04 -10.89 20.34
N ALA A 347 13.82 -11.34 19.35
CA ALA A 347 14.88 -12.33 19.51
C ALA A 347 16.18 -11.75 20.14
N ALA A 348 16.25 -10.45 20.42
CA ALA A 348 17.46 -9.73 20.81
C ALA A 348 18.64 -9.96 19.84
N ASN A 349 18.34 -10.06 18.55
CA ASN A 349 19.27 -10.37 17.46
C ASN A 349 19.62 -9.10 16.67
N ALA A 350 20.63 -8.37 17.15
CA ALA A 350 21.00 -7.07 16.59
C ALA A 350 21.42 -7.15 15.10
N CYS A 351 22.18 -8.15 14.68
CA CYS A 351 22.56 -8.27 13.27
C CYS A 351 21.37 -8.56 12.36
N GLY A 352 20.46 -9.47 12.76
CA GLY A 352 19.22 -9.69 12.03
C GLY A 352 18.44 -8.39 11.86
N GLN A 353 18.16 -7.72 12.99
CA GLN A 353 17.43 -6.45 13.04
C GLN A 353 18.05 -5.36 12.14
N ILE A 354 19.36 -5.16 12.20
CA ILE A 354 20.10 -4.21 11.34
C ILE A 354 19.95 -4.58 9.86
N GLY A 355 20.07 -5.87 9.52
CA GLY A 355 19.92 -6.37 8.16
C GLY A 355 18.55 -6.06 7.57
N GLU A 356 17.47 -6.29 8.33
CA GLU A 356 16.10 -6.01 7.87
C GLU A 356 15.83 -4.51 7.72
N THR A 357 16.37 -3.66 8.61
CA THR A 357 16.28 -2.20 8.47
C THR A 357 17.00 -1.70 7.22
N ILE A 358 18.10 -2.34 6.80
CA ILE A 358 18.80 -2.04 5.54
C ILE A 358 17.99 -2.50 4.32
N ASP A 359 17.35 -3.68 4.38
CA ASP A 359 16.49 -4.18 3.27
C ASP A 359 15.27 -3.27 3.04
N LEU A 360 14.71 -2.72 4.14
CA LEU A 360 13.67 -1.69 4.08
C LEU A 360 14.19 -0.36 3.51
N ASP A 361 15.39 0.10 3.91
CA ASP A 361 15.97 1.32 3.35
C ASP A 361 16.14 1.25 1.83
N GLU A 362 16.60 0.11 1.32
CA GLU A 362 16.71 -0.14 -0.13
C GLU A 362 15.34 -0.11 -0.82
N ALA A 363 14.28 -0.60 -0.17
CA ALA A 363 12.90 -0.48 -0.67
C ALA A 363 12.37 0.97 -0.65
N VAL A 364 12.73 1.76 0.38
CA VAL A 364 12.42 3.20 0.45
C VAL A 364 13.11 3.96 -0.69
N GLN A 365 14.37 3.62 -1.02
CA GLN A 365 15.08 4.22 -2.17
C GLN A 365 14.31 3.99 -3.48
N VAL A 366 13.88 2.75 -3.75
CA VAL A 366 13.06 2.40 -4.92
C VAL A 366 11.75 3.22 -4.97
N ALA A 367 11.04 3.30 -3.85
CA ALA A 367 9.78 4.06 -3.77
C ALA A 367 10.00 5.57 -4.03
N LEU A 368 11.07 6.14 -3.45
CA LEU A 368 11.41 7.55 -3.64
C LEU A 368 11.88 7.85 -5.07
N ASP A 369 12.63 6.97 -5.72
CA ASP A 369 13.09 7.18 -7.10
C ASP A 369 11.93 7.09 -8.10
N PHE A 370 10.98 6.17 -7.89
CA PHE A 370 9.71 6.20 -8.62
C PHE A 370 8.95 7.50 -8.37
N ALA A 371 8.79 7.92 -7.12
CA ALA A 371 8.00 9.10 -6.78
C ALA A 371 8.59 10.42 -7.29
N LYS A 372 9.93 10.55 -7.32
CA LYS A 372 10.63 11.68 -7.96
C LYS A 372 10.40 11.70 -9.48
N ALA A 373 10.34 10.55 -10.13
CA ALA A 373 10.14 10.43 -11.58
C ALA A 373 8.67 10.63 -12.00
N ASP A 374 7.72 10.13 -11.22
CA ASP A 374 6.26 10.27 -11.45
C ASP A 374 5.74 11.66 -11.03
N GLY A 375 6.29 12.27 -9.99
CA GLY A 375 5.93 13.61 -9.49
C GLY A 375 4.55 13.73 -8.84
N ASN A 376 3.73 12.68 -8.88
CA ASN A 376 2.35 12.64 -8.39
C ASN A 376 2.14 11.55 -7.32
N THR A 377 3.23 11.06 -6.74
CA THR A 377 3.22 9.95 -5.77
C THR A 377 3.55 10.46 -4.37
N LEU A 378 2.71 10.12 -3.40
CA LEU A 378 2.98 10.30 -1.98
C LEU A 378 3.71 9.04 -1.45
N VAL A 379 4.87 9.24 -0.84
CA VAL A 379 5.61 8.19 -0.13
C VAL A 379 5.60 8.51 1.35
N ILE A 380 5.23 7.53 2.18
CA ILE A 380 5.25 7.63 3.64
C ILE A 380 6.11 6.48 4.20
N VAL A 381 6.99 6.79 5.15
CA VAL A 381 7.80 5.81 5.87
C VAL A 381 7.58 5.99 7.37
N THR A 382 7.26 4.91 8.07
CA THR A 382 7.02 4.92 9.52
C THR A 382 7.17 3.51 10.12
N ALA A 383 6.94 3.39 11.42
CA ALA A 383 6.84 2.14 12.15
C ALA A 383 5.48 2.04 12.84
N ASP A 384 5.04 0.84 13.14
CA ASP A 384 3.75 0.61 13.77
C ASP A 384 3.77 0.87 15.29
N HIS A 385 4.86 0.47 15.96
CA HIS A 385 5.23 0.83 17.34
C HIS A 385 6.75 0.95 17.51
N ALA A 386 7.20 1.39 18.70
CA ALA A 386 8.61 1.35 19.06
C ALA A 386 8.97 -0.02 19.67
N HIS A 387 10.27 -0.32 19.80
CA HIS A 387 10.74 -1.57 20.41
C HIS A 387 11.76 -1.32 21.54
N THR A 388 12.47 -2.36 21.97
CA THR A 388 13.31 -2.32 23.18
C THR A 388 14.77 -2.01 22.94
N SER A 389 15.27 -2.07 21.69
CA SER A 389 16.71 -1.95 21.43
C SER A 389 17.24 -0.58 21.88
N GLN A 390 18.35 -0.55 22.60
CA GLN A 390 18.95 0.68 23.12
C GLN A 390 20.45 0.72 22.89
N ILE A 391 20.94 1.80 22.28
CA ILE A 391 22.37 2.12 22.23
C ILE A 391 22.81 2.60 23.61
N VAL A 392 23.83 1.94 24.20
CA VAL A 392 24.28 2.20 25.58
C VAL A 392 25.80 2.24 25.71
N ASP A 393 26.30 2.86 26.78
CA ASP A 393 27.73 2.81 27.17
C ASP A 393 28.03 1.59 28.06
N SER A 394 27.13 1.30 28.99
CA SER A 394 27.20 0.17 29.92
C SER A 394 25.82 -0.43 30.17
N THR A 395 25.80 -1.69 30.59
CA THR A 395 24.59 -2.51 30.71
C THR A 395 24.40 -3.00 32.14
N PRO A 396 23.17 -3.01 32.68
CA PRO A 396 22.87 -3.74 33.93
C PRO A 396 23.33 -5.20 33.86
N PRO A 397 23.72 -5.83 34.98
CA PRO A 397 24.22 -7.21 34.99
C PRO A 397 23.17 -8.29 34.68
N THR A 398 21.95 -7.90 34.28
CA THR A 398 20.81 -8.77 33.97
C THR A 398 20.22 -8.55 32.58
N SER A 399 20.59 -7.47 31.86
CA SER A 399 20.07 -7.21 30.51
C SER A 399 20.82 -8.05 29.47
N LEU A 400 20.11 -8.44 28.41
CA LEU A 400 20.76 -8.97 27.23
C LEU A 400 21.45 -7.82 26.50
N SER A 401 22.63 -8.08 25.96
CA SER A 401 23.41 -7.07 25.25
C SER A 401 24.42 -7.67 24.28
N ILE A 402 24.89 -6.84 23.34
CA ILE A 402 25.89 -7.23 22.35
C ILE A 402 26.79 -6.03 22.01
N ALA A 403 28.09 -6.27 21.91
CA ALA A 403 29.03 -5.35 21.29
C ALA A 403 29.09 -5.62 19.78
N LEU A 404 28.98 -4.56 18.98
CA LEU A 404 29.03 -4.59 17.51
C LEU A 404 30.18 -3.71 17.01
N LYS A 405 30.87 -4.18 15.97
CA LYS A 405 31.91 -3.44 15.26
C LYS A 405 31.26 -2.68 14.10
N THR A 406 31.16 -1.36 14.22
CA THR A 406 30.57 -0.52 13.17
C THR A 406 31.51 -0.36 11.98
N THR A 407 30.98 0.07 10.84
CA THR A 407 31.74 0.31 9.60
C THR A 407 32.85 1.37 9.74
N GLU A 408 32.67 2.36 10.63
CA GLU A 408 33.70 3.33 11.00
C GLU A 408 34.80 2.77 11.94
N GLY A 409 34.69 1.51 12.35
CA GLY A 409 35.65 0.84 13.22
C GLY A 409 35.46 1.13 14.71
N SER A 410 34.39 1.81 15.09
CA SER A 410 33.99 2.01 16.49
C SER A 410 33.29 0.76 17.06
N THR A 411 33.18 0.66 18.39
CA THR A 411 32.33 -0.35 19.03
C THR A 411 31.04 0.32 19.47
N MET A 412 29.91 -0.16 18.95
CA MET A 412 28.57 0.20 19.45
C MET A 412 28.08 -0.92 20.35
N LYS A 413 27.44 -0.61 21.48
CA LYS A 413 26.80 -1.60 22.35
C LYS A 413 25.29 -1.43 22.26
N VAL A 414 24.58 -2.53 22.00
CA VAL A 414 23.11 -2.56 21.97
C VAL A 414 22.63 -3.41 23.15
N SER A 415 21.61 -2.93 23.85
CA SER A 415 20.99 -3.58 25.00
C SER A 415 19.51 -3.86 24.73
N TYR A 416 19.04 -4.98 25.26
CA TYR A 416 17.66 -5.45 25.23
C TYR A 416 17.24 -5.75 26.67
N GLY A 417 16.24 -5.01 27.17
CA GLY A 417 16.00 -4.85 28.61
C GLY A 417 14.61 -5.29 29.10
N THR A 418 13.72 -5.70 28.19
CA THR A 418 12.31 -6.00 28.51
C THR A 418 12.07 -7.47 28.88
N ALA A 419 12.96 -8.38 28.48
CA ALA A 419 12.92 -9.77 28.92
C ALA A 419 14.31 -10.37 29.19
N GLY A 420 14.35 -11.40 30.04
CA GLY A 420 15.57 -12.17 30.31
C GLY A 420 15.92 -13.16 29.21
N ALA A 421 17.08 -13.82 29.33
CA ALA A 421 17.55 -14.83 28.38
C ALA A 421 16.49 -15.93 28.12
N GLY A 422 16.20 -16.18 26.84
CA GLY A 422 15.19 -17.15 26.40
C GLY A 422 13.74 -16.66 26.46
N GLY A 423 13.49 -15.42 26.87
CA GLY A 423 12.21 -14.73 26.68
C GLY A 423 12.20 -13.88 25.41
N SER A 424 11.00 -13.58 24.90
CA SER A 424 10.80 -12.57 23.86
C SER A 424 10.96 -11.19 24.48
N GLN A 425 11.77 -10.31 23.88
CA GLN A 425 11.71 -8.88 24.20
C GLN A 425 10.31 -8.32 23.90
N GLN A 426 10.02 -7.08 24.29
CA GLN A 426 8.69 -6.50 24.19
C GLN A 426 8.73 -5.15 23.49
N HIS A 427 7.63 -4.82 22.80
CA HIS A 427 7.40 -3.50 22.21
C HIS A 427 7.48 -2.41 23.30
N THR A 428 7.62 -1.15 22.88
CA THR A 428 7.55 -0.01 23.80
C THR A 428 6.57 1.06 23.32
N GLY A 429 5.91 1.71 24.27
CA GLY A 429 4.86 2.70 24.03
C GLY A 429 5.34 4.09 23.63
N SER A 430 6.57 4.22 23.10
CA SER A 430 7.05 5.50 22.61
C SER A 430 6.30 5.91 21.35
N GLN A 431 6.13 7.23 21.16
CA GLN A 431 5.89 7.75 19.82
C GLN A 431 7.04 7.36 18.89
N VAL A 432 6.74 7.17 17.61
CA VAL A 432 7.73 6.85 16.57
C VAL A 432 7.72 7.87 15.45
N ARG A 433 8.84 7.99 14.74
CA ARG A 433 8.97 8.81 13.53
C ARG A 433 7.98 8.40 12.43
N ILE A 434 7.35 9.41 11.85
CA ILE A 434 6.69 9.34 10.53
C ILE A 434 7.34 10.35 9.60
N ALA A 435 7.59 9.96 8.35
CA ALA A 435 8.19 10.82 7.34
C ALA A 435 7.48 10.70 6.00
N GLY A 436 7.47 11.79 5.23
CA GLY A 436 6.69 11.92 3.99
C GLY A 436 7.41 12.66 2.87
N TYR A 437 7.10 12.28 1.64
CA TYR A 437 7.55 12.91 0.40
C TYR A 437 6.39 12.97 -0.62
N GLY A 438 6.28 14.08 -1.37
CA GLY A 438 5.29 14.22 -2.45
C GLY A 438 3.95 14.87 -2.04
N PRO A 439 2.93 14.84 -2.92
CA PRO A 439 1.68 15.56 -2.73
C PRO A 439 0.93 15.13 -1.46
N GLY A 440 0.64 16.09 -0.56
CA GLY A 440 -0.05 15.83 0.70
C GLY A 440 0.84 15.39 1.87
N ALA A 441 2.16 15.22 1.65
CA ALA A 441 3.10 14.78 2.69
C ALA A 441 3.21 15.73 3.90
N ALA A 442 2.79 16.99 3.78
CA ALA A 442 2.78 17.95 4.89
C ALA A 442 1.89 17.53 6.08
N ASN A 443 0.93 16.63 5.88
CA ASN A 443 0.05 16.12 6.94
C ASN A 443 0.76 15.25 7.98
N VAL A 444 1.99 14.77 7.72
CA VAL A 444 2.78 13.99 8.69
C VAL A 444 3.61 14.85 9.66
N VAL A 445 3.62 16.17 9.47
CA VAL A 445 4.52 17.08 10.19
C VAL A 445 3.94 17.44 11.57
N GLY A 446 4.78 17.35 12.61
CA GLY A 446 4.41 17.66 13.98
C GLY A 446 4.09 16.40 14.79
N LEU A 447 3.06 16.46 15.63
CA LEU A 447 2.53 15.33 16.38
C LEU A 447 1.14 14.99 15.83
N THR A 448 0.96 13.74 15.40
CA THR A 448 -0.30 13.17 14.92
C THR A 448 -0.64 11.88 15.67
N ASP A 449 -1.79 11.28 15.40
CA ASP A 449 -2.05 9.88 15.76
C ASP A 449 -1.90 8.96 14.54
N GLN A 450 -1.61 7.69 14.77
CA GLN A 450 -1.54 6.67 13.72
C GLN A 450 -2.81 6.57 12.87
N THR A 451 -3.98 6.91 13.43
CA THR A 451 -5.24 7.02 12.67
C THR A 451 -5.25 8.19 11.67
N ASP A 452 -4.52 9.29 11.89
CA ASP A 452 -4.43 10.39 10.92
C ASP A 452 -3.79 9.95 9.60
N ASN A 453 -2.97 8.89 9.61
CA ASN A 453 -2.38 8.32 8.41
C ASN A 453 -3.45 7.76 7.44
N PHE A 454 -4.53 7.16 7.96
CA PHE A 454 -5.69 6.74 7.18
C PHE A 454 -6.33 7.93 6.43
N PHE A 455 -6.63 9.01 7.15
CA PHE A 455 -7.27 10.19 6.58
C PHE A 455 -6.34 10.93 5.61
N THR A 456 -5.03 10.94 5.89
CA THR A 456 -3.99 11.49 5.00
C THR A 456 -3.96 10.74 3.67
N ILE A 457 -3.89 9.40 3.70
CA ILE A 457 -3.81 8.57 2.49
C ILE A 457 -5.13 8.61 1.70
N ALA A 458 -6.27 8.44 2.37
CA ALA A 458 -7.58 8.48 1.73
C ALA A 458 -7.89 9.86 1.12
N GLY A 459 -7.48 10.94 1.80
CA GLY A 459 -7.59 12.31 1.30
C GLY A 459 -6.67 12.59 0.11
N ALA A 460 -5.42 12.12 0.16
CA ALA A 460 -4.47 12.26 -0.94
C ALA A 460 -4.94 11.55 -2.21
N LEU A 461 -5.42 10.30 -2.10
CA LEU A 461 -5.98 9.52 -3.21
C LEU A 461 -7.41 9.92 -3.60
N GLN A 462 -8.04 10.87 -2.89
CA GLN A 462 -9.42 11.31 -3.09
C GLN A 462 -10.45 10.16 -3.08
N LEU A 463 -10.29 9.21 -2.16
CA LEU A 463 -11.16 8.04 -2.07
C LEU A 463 -12.56 8.43 -1.60
N ASN A 464 -13.60 8.04 -2.34
CA ASN A 464 -14.94 7.97 -1.79
C ASN A 464 -15.00 6.81 -0.79
N ARG A 465 -15.46 7.10 0.43
CA ARG A 465 -15.54 6.13 1.54
C ARG A 465 -16.96 5.64 1.82
N ASP A 466 -17.92 6.05 0.99
CA ASP A 466 -19.26 5.49 0.97
C ASP A 466 -19.31 4.39 -0.13
N LEU A 467 -19.00 3.15 0.27
CA LEU A 467 -19.07 1.99 -0.64
C LEU A 467 -20.49 1.81 -1.23
N PRO A 468 -21.60 1.90 -0.46
CA PRO A 468 -22.95 1.90 -1.03
C PRO A 468 -23.18 2.94 -2.14
N ALA A 469 -22.63 4.14 -2.02
CA ALA A 469 -22.71 5.16 -3.08
C ALA A 469 -21.96 4.73 -4.36
N LEU A 470 -20.85 3.98 -4.24
CA LEU A 470 -20.09 3.45 -5.39
C LEU A 470 -20.83 2.33 -6.14
N SER A 471 -21.74 1.61 -5.47
CA SER A 471 -22.64 0.61 -6.06
C SER A 471 -24.07 1.12 -6.32
N ALA A 472 -24.38 2.39 -6.02
CA ALA A 472 -25.74 2.91 -6.08
C ALA A 472 -26.38 2.82 -7.48
N GLY A 473 -25.58 3.09 -8.51
CA GLY A 473 -25.98 3.00 -9.93
C GLY A 473 -25.88 1.61 -10.57
N ALA A 474 -25.60 0.56 -9.78
CA ALA A 474 -25.44 -0.78 -10.33
C ALA A 474 -26.69 -1.30 -11.06
N THR A 475 -26.47 -2.07 -12.13
CA THR A 475 -27.51 -2.62 -13.01
C THR A 475 -27.34 -4.12 -13.20
N LEU A 476 -28.44 -4.81 -13.51
CA LEU A 476 -28.47 -6.25 -13.79
C LEU A 476 -29.24 -6.51 -15.09
N THR A 477 -28.63 -7.24 -16.02
CA THR A 477 -29.19 -7.64 -17.30
C THR A 477 -29.26 -9.16 -17.39
N VAL A 478 -30.41 -9.66 -17.85
CA VAL A 478 -30.67 -11.09 -18.17
C VAL A 478 -31.44 -11.17 -19.49
N PRO A 479 -31.48 -12.32 -20.19
CA PRO A 479 -32.28 -12.47 -21.40
C PRO A 479 -33.78 -12.43 -21.06
N GLU A 480 -34.62 -11.78 -21.88
CA GLU A 480 -36.07 -11.71 -21.62
C GLU A 480 -36.73 -13.09 -21.65
N LYS A 481 -36.26 -13.97 -22.56
CA LYS A 481 -36.79 -15.32 -22.80
C LYS A 481 -35.65 -16.32 -23.01
N VAL A 482 -35.78 -17.51 -22.42
CA VAL A 482 -34.82 -18.62 -22.54
C VAL A 482 -35.60 -19.93 -22.72
N ALA A 483 -35.05 -20.89 -23.45
CA ALA A 483 -35.61 -22.23 -23.55
C ALA A 483 -35.47 -23.01 -22.22
N PRO A 484 -36.37 -23.97 -21.90
CA PRO A 484 -36.14 -24.94 -20.83
C PRO A 484 -34.75 -25.59 -20.92
N GLY A 485 -33.95 -25.52 -19.86
CA GLY A 485 -32.56 -26.01 -19.87
C GLY A 485 -31.56 -25.24 -20.75
N GLY A 486 -31.96 -24.11 -21.36
CA GLY A 486 -31.09 -23.23 -22.14
C GLY A 486 -30.19 -22.36 -21.25
N THR A 487 -29.30 -21.57 -21.84
CA THR A 487 -28.36 -20.71 -21.08
C THR A 487 -28.94 -19.34 -20.75
N ILE A 488 -28.93 -18.98 -19.47
CA ILE A 488 -29.16 -17.61 -18.98
C ILE A 488 -27.79 -16.92 -18.95
N ALA A 489 -27.56 -15.98 -19.87
CA ALA A 489 -26.39 -15.10 -19.82
C ALA A 489 -26.71 -13.87 -18.95
N LEU A 490 -26.18 -13.86 -17.73
CA LEU A 490 -26.35 -12.78 -16.76
C LEU A 490 -25.15 -11.83 -16.81
N ALA A 491 -25.43 -10.52 -16.77
CA ALA A 491 -24.41 -9.49 -16.64
C ALA A 491 -24.86 -8.42 -15.63
N ALA A 492 -24.06 -8.19 -14.59
CA ALA A 492 -24.18 -7.02 -13.72
C ALA A 492 -23.00 -6.07 -13.92
N ALA A 493 -23.23 -4.77 -13.73
CA ALA A 493 -22.22 -3.73 -13.88
C ALA A 493 -22.48 -2.55 -12.92
N GLY A 494 -21.41 -1.87 -12.50
CA GLY A 494 -21.46 -0.72 -11.60
C GLY A 494 -21.46 -1.09 -10.11
N LEU A 495 -21.03 -2.31 -9.76
CA LEU A 495 -20.91 -2.82 -8.39
C LEU A 495 -19.56 -2.43 -7.76
N ASN A 496 -19.11 -1.18 -7.93
CA ASN A 496 -17.74 -0.81 -7.58
C ASN A 496 -17.46 -0.85 -6.07
N GLY A 497 -18.48 -0.72 -5.23
CA GLY A 497 -18.37 -0.85 -3.77
C GLY A 497 -18.30 -2.31 -3.27
N ASP A 498 -18.45 -3.29 -4.16
CA ASP A 498 -18.53 -4.70 -3.81
C ASP A 498 -17.37 -5.49 -4.44
N ARG A 499 -16.74 -6.35 -3.64
CA ARG A 499 -15.73 -7.33 -4.08
C ARG A 499 -16.38 -8.62 -4.55
N GLN A 500 -17.53 -8.96 -3.99
CA GLN A 500 -18.27 -10.20 -4.26
C GLN A 500 -19.79 -9.94 -4.25
N VAL A 501 -20.52 -10.77 -5.00
CA VAL A 501 -21.98 -10.85 -4.94
C VAL A 501 -22.42 -12.24 -4.52
N ASN A 502 -23.56 -12.33 -3.85
CA ASN A 502 -24.29 -13.57 -3.62
C ASN A 502 -25.59 -13.56 -4.43
N GLY A 503 -25.91 -14.66 -5.11
CA GLY A 503 -27.05 -14.72 -6.03
C GLY A 503 -28.02 -15.88 -5.83
N SER A 504 -29.25 -15.70 -6.32
CA SER A 504 -30.26 -16.77 -6.41
C SER A 504 -31.21 -16.60 -7.60
N VAL A 505 -31.80 -17.70 -8.06
CA VAL A 505 -32.88 -17.75 -9.06
C VAL A 505 -34.12 -18.31 -8.39
N SER A 506 -35.27 -17.66 -8.56
CA SER A 506 -36.55 -18.07 -7.94
C SER A 506 -37.72 -17.99 -8.92
N ALA A 507 -38.67 -18.93 -8.81
CA ALA A 507 -39.89 -18.93 -9.62
C ALA A 507 -40.91 -17.91 -9.10
N ALA A 508 -41.62 -17.24 -10.00
CA ALA A 508 -42.68 -16.30 -9.66
C ALA A 508 -44.06 -16.98 -9.59
N GLY A 509 -44.91 -16.52 -8.67
CA GLY A 509 -46.31 -16.93 -8.59
C GLY A 509 -46.54 -18.40 -8.21
N ALA A 510 -47.52 -19.05 -8.85
CA ALA A 510 -47.94 -20.42 -8.49
C ALA A 510 -46.88 -21.51 -8.76
N ALA A 511 -45.81 -21.19 -9.51
CA ALA A 511 -44.66 -22.05 -9.73
C ALA A 511 -43.65 -22.06 -8.56
N ALA A 512 -43.84 -21.26 -7.52
CA ALA A 512 -42.98 -21.17 -6.33
C ALA A 512 -43.00 -22.42 -5.40
N ARG A 513 -43.24 -23.61 -5.95
CA ARG A 513 -43.09 -24.90 -5.25
C ARG A 513 -41.64 -25.42 -5.26
N ALA A 514 -40.81 -24.94 -6.20
CA ALA A 514 -39.37 -25.15 -6.17
C ALA A 514 -38.71 -24.13 -5.23
N ALA A 515 -37.73 -24.58 -4.44
CA ALA A 515 -36.86 -23.69 -3.68
C ALA A 515 -36.02 -22.81 -4.62
N ALA A 516 -35.59 -21.64 -4.14
CA ALA A 516 -34.67 -20.80 -4.92
C ALA A 516 -33.34 -21.54 -5.15
N GLU A 517 -32.86 -21.55 -6.38
CA GLU A 517 -31.56 -22.11 -6.74
C GLU A 517 -30.47 -21.08 -6.45
N THR A 518 -29.53 -21.43 -5.59
CA THR A 518 -28.44 -20.54 -5.17
C THR A 518 -27.36 -20.50 -6.25
N ILE A 519 -27.09 -19.31 -6.79
CA ILE A 519 -26.01 -19.06 -7.76
C ILE A 519 -24.63 -19.18 -7.09
N GLY A 520 -24.58 -18.93 -5.79
CA GLY A 520 -23.34 -18.93 -4.99
C GLY A 520 -22.69 -17.55 -4.93
N ARG A 521 -21.53 -17.51 -4.26
CA ARG A 521 -20.69 -16.32 -4.12
C ARG A 521 -19.82 -16.18 -5.36
N THR A 522 -19.80 -14.99 -5.96
CA THR A 522 -19.07 -14.70 -7.21
C THR A 522 -18.24 -13.44 -7.05
N ASP A 523 -16.97 -13.47 -7.50
CA ASP A 523 -16.08 -12.31 -7.51
C ASP A 523 -16.59 -11.23 -8.48
N VAL A 524 -16.53 -9.97 -8.04
CA VAL A 524 -16.78 -8.78 -8.86
C VAL A 524 -15.45 -8.33 -9.45
N ILE A 525 -15.38 -8.29 -10.78
CA ILE A 525 -14.17 -7.93 -11.53
C ILE A 525 -14.41 -6.56 -12.17
N ASP A 526 -13.64 -5.56 -11.78
CA ASP A 526 -13.76 -4.15 -12.23
C ASP A 526 -15.20 -3.60 -12.16
N GLY A 527 -15.91 -3.92 -11.07
CA GLY A 527 -17.31 -3.51 -10.84
C GLY A 527 -18.35 -4.28 -11.67
N GLY A 528 -17.94 -5.34 -12.38
CA GLY A 528 -18.78 -6.20 -13.20
C GLY A 528 -18.85 -7.66 -12.72
N VAL A 529 -19.94 -8.33 -13.08
CA VAL A 529 -20.15 -9.79 -12.87
C VAL A 529 -20.75 -10.36 -14.15
N GLY A 530 -20.12 -11.40 -14.71
CA GLY A 530 -20.63 -12.14 -15.86
C GLY A 530 -20.81 -13.61 -15.52
N LEU A 531 -22.03 -14.13 -15.63
CA LEU A 531 -22.37 -15.50 -15.26
C LEU A 531 -23.21 -16.18 -16.34
N SER A 532 -23.01 -17.50 -16.51
CA SER A 532 -23.84 -18.35 -17.36
C SER A 532 -24.48 -19.43 -16.51
N LEU A 533 -25.81 -19.42 -16.43
CA LEU A 533 -26.60 -20.35 -15.64
C LEU A 533 -27.45 -21.23 -16.56
N THR A 534 -27.79 -22.44 -16.11
CA THR A 534 -28.79 -23.27 -16.78
C THR A 534 -30.19 -22.79 -16.40
N ALA A 535 -31.05 -22.58 -17.38
CA ALA A 535 -32.44 -22.22 -17.13
C ALA A 535 -33.22 -23.41 -16.53
N PRO A 536 -34.14 -23.16 -15.58
CA PRO A 536 -35.08 -24.17 -15.10
C PRO A 536 -35.79 -24.89 -16.26
N THR A 537 -36.14 -26.15 -16.05
CA THR A 537 -36.82 -26.97 -17.06
C THR A 537 -38.34 -26.76 -17.08
N GLU A 538 -38.91 -26.17 -16.04
CA GLU A 538 -40.33 -25.82 -15.98
C GLU A 538 -40.58 -24.46 -16.70
N PRO A 539 -41.52 -24.38 -17.66
CA PRO A 539 -41.91 -23.11 -18.24
C PRO A 539 -42.58 -22.19 -17.21
N GLY A 540 -42.18 -20.93 -17.18
CA GLY A 540 -42.66 -19.97 -16.17
C GLY A 540 -41.89 -18.66 -16.18
N GLN A 541 -42.31 -17.72 -15.34
CA GLN A 541 -41.55 -16.50 -15.06
C GLN A 541 -40.65 -16.72 -13.85
N TYR A 542 -39.40 -16.27 -13.96
CA TYR A 542 -38.37 -16.39 -12.94
C TYR A 542 -37.74 -15.04 -12.66
N THR A 543 -37.25 -14.87 -11.43
CA THR A 543 -36.49 -13.71 -10.98
C THR A 543 -35.08 -14.15 -10.61
N VAL A 544 -34.08 -13.48 -11.18
CA VAL A 544 -32.71 -13.54 -10.66
C VAL A 544 -32.52 -12.38 -9.70
N ALA A 545 -31.93 -12.67 -8.54
CA ALA A 545 -31.49 -11.67 -7.57
C ALA A 545 -29.98 -11.81 -7.35
N LEU A 546 -29.26 -10.69 -7.35
CA LEU A 546 -27.88 -10.57 -6.86
C LEU A 546 -27.83 -9.54 -5.73
N THR A 547 -27.03 -9.80 -4.71
CA THR A 547 -26.78 -8.87 -3.61
C THR A 547 -25.28 -8.67 -3.45
N GLY A 548 -24.82 -7.42 -3.53
CA GLY A 548 -23.45 -7.02 -3.19
C GLY A 548 -23.13 -7.33 -1.73
N GLU A 549 -22.02 -8.02 -1.47
CA GLU A 549 -21.71 -8.56 -0.14
C GLU A 549 -21.24 -7.48 0.85
N GLN A 550 -20.60 -6.41 0.36
CA GLN A 550 -20.09 -5.32 1.17
C GLN A 550 -21.13 -4.20 1.33
N THR A 551 -21.86 -3.87 0.27
CA THR A 551 -22.83 -2.76 0.28
C THR A 551 -24.27 -3.17 0.58
N GLY A 552 -24.58 -4.47 0.50
CA GLY A 552 -25.97 -4.96 0.53
C GLY A 552 -26.79 -4.57 -0.71
N LYS A 553 -26.16 -4.05 -1.78
CA LYS A 553 -26.85 -3.60 -3.00
C LYS A 553 -27.57 -4.77 -3.67
N ALA A 554 -28.89 -4.83 -3.47
CA ALA A 554 -29.76 -5.77 -4.16
C ALA A 554 -30.04 -5.30 -5.60
N LEU A 555 -29.92 -6.23 -6.54
CA LEU A 555 -30.27 -6.13 -7.95
C LEU A 555 -31.21 -7.27 -8.29
N THR A 556 -32.31 -6.98 -9.00
CA THR A 556 -33.25 -8.00 -9.47
C THR A 556 -33.60 -7.80 -10.94
N ALA A 557 -33.78 -8.90 -11.65
CA ALA A 557 -34.23 -8.92 -13.05
C ALA A 557 -35.07 -10.16 -13.31
N THR A 558 -36.06 -10.05 -14.21
CA THR A 558 -36.98 -11.15 -14.54
C THR A 558 -36.75 -11.69 -15.94
N PHE A 559 -36.95 -12.99 -16.11
CA PHE A 559 -36.92 -13.68 -17.40
C PHE A 559 -38.04 -14.71 -17.49
N THR A 560 -38.34 -15.17 -18.70
CA THR A 560 -39.36 -16.20 -18.94
C THR A 560 -38.73 -17.45 -19.55
N VAL A 561 -38.94 -18.60 -18.91
CA VAL A 561 -38.68 -19.91 -19.51
C VAL A 561 -39.90 -20.29 -20.37
N ALA A 562 -39.69 -20.52 -21.66
CA ALA A 562 -40.78 -20.86 -22.59
C ALA A 562 -40.32 -21.80 -23.71
N GLU A 563 -41.19 -22.74 -24.10
CA GLU A 563 -40.97 -23.58 -25.27
C GLU A 563 -40.89 -22.74 -26.56
N GLY A 564 -40.01 -23.12 -27.48
CA GLY A 564 -39.78 -22.39 -28.73
C GLY A 564 -38.94 -21.10 -28.60
N ALA A 565 -38.49 -20.74 -27.39
CA ALA A 565 -37.43 -19.74 -27.22
C ALA A 565 -36.10 -20.25 -27.81
N PRO A 566 -35.21 -19.36 -28.29
CA PRO A 566 -33.90 -19.77 -28.81
C PRO A 566 -33.04 -20.42 -27.71
N THR A 567 -32.43 -21.56 -28.03
CA THR A 567 -31.54 -22.31 -27.12
C THR A 567 -30.15 -21.70 -26.99
N THR A 568 -29.81 -20.75 -27.85
CA THR A 568 -28.55 -20.00 -27.86
C THR A 568 -28.87 -18.52 -27.59
N PRO A 569 -28.09 -17.80 -26.76
CA PRO A 569 -28.33 -16.38 -26.55
C PRO A 569 -28.31 -15.65 -27.90
N THR A 570 -29.47 -15.09 -28.27
CA THR A 570 -29.54 -14.17 -29.41
C THR A 570 -28.77 -12.93 -28.99
N ALA A 571 -27.74 -12.55 -29.75
CA ALA A 571 -26.96 -11.36 -29.42
C ALA A 571 -27.90 -10.15 -29.34
N SER A 572 -28.11 -9.64 -28.13
CA SER A 572 -28.80 -8.37 -27.93
C SER A 572 -28.02 -7.31 -28.72
N PRO A 573 -28.69 -6.38 -29.42
CA PRO A 573 -27.97 -5.35 -30.17
C PRO A 573 -26.99 -4.65 -29.24
N SER A 574 -25.73 -4.54 -29.66
CA SER A 574 -24.70 -3.85 -28.87
C SER A 574 -25.25 -2.52 -28.38
N PRO A 575 -25.03 -2.13 -27.11
CA PRO A 575 -25.35 -0.78 -26.68
C PRO A 575 -24.56 0.16 -27.60
N THR A 576 -25.28 0.88 -28.46
CA THR A 576 -24.69 1.98 -29.23
C THR A 576 -24.05 2.88 -28.19
N ALA A 577 -22.72 3.07 -28.27
CA ALA A 577 -22.00 3.93 -27.35
C ALA A 577 -22.78 5.25 -27.25
N PRO A 578 -23.03 5.78 -26.03
CA PRO A 578 -23.73 7.06 -25.91
C PRO A 578 -22.94 8.07 -26.72
N ALA A 579 -23.55 8.58 -27.79
CA ALA A 579 -22.91 9.55 -28.64
C ALA A 579 -22.50 10.71 -27.73
N VAL A 580 -21.20 11.04 -27.73
CA VAL A 580 -20.71 12.22 -27.01
C VAL A 580 -21.37 13.42 -27.66
N ALA A 581 -22.46 13.87 -27.04
CA ALA A 581 -23.16 15.08 -27.41
C ALA A 581 -22.25 16.25 -27.06
N LEU A 582 -21.40 16.62 -28.03
CA LEU A 582 -20.74 17.91 -28.02
C LEU A 582 -21.84 18.98 -27.84
N PRO A 583 -21.71 19.89 -26.87
CA PRO A 583 -22.71 20.94 -26.68
C PRO A 583 -22.81 21.79 -27.95
N PRO A 584 -24.01 22.27 -28.32
CA PRO A 584 -24.21 23.00 -29.55
C PRO A 584 -23.41 24.30 -29.57
N THR A 585 -22.65 24.51 -30.64
CA THR A 585 -21.94 25.76 -30.90
C THR A 585 -22.88 26.78 -31.53
N ASP A 586 -23.78 27.35 -30.73
CA ASP A 586 -24.57 28.51 -31.16
C ASP A 586 -23.87 29.83 -30.83
N GLY A 587 -23.46 30.51 -31.89
CA GLY A 587 -22.88 31.84 -31.81
C GLY A 587 -23.94 32.94 -31.79
N ASN A 588 -23.80 33.81 -30.78
CA ASN A 588 -24.07 35.25 -30.84
C ASN A 588 -25.52 35.76 -30.62
N GLY A 589 -25.70 36.58 -29.57
CA GLY A 589 -26.71 37.65 -29.54
C GLY A 589 -27.48 37.84 -28.22
N GLY A 590 -27.15 38.89 -27.45
CA GLY A 590 -28.14 39.55 -26.57
C GLY A 590 -27.78 39.79 -25.10
N SER A 591 -27.36 41.03 -24.79
CA SER A 591 -27.47 41.74 -23.49
C SER A 591 -27.13 41.00 -22.18
N LEU A 592 -25.93 41.27 -21.66
CA LEU A 592 -25.66 41.23 -20.21
C LEU A 592 -26.10 42.54 -19.56
N ALA A 593 -26.94 42.46 -18.53
CA ALA A 593 -27.21 43.56 -17.59
C ALA A 593 -26.28 43.45 -16.37
N LEU A 594 -25.84 44.58 -15.83
CA LEU A 594 -24.83 44.65 -14.76
C LEU A 594 -25.41 44.32 -13.38
N THR A 595 -24.62 43.62 -12.56
CA THR A 595 -24.25 44.10 -11.22
C THR A 595 -22.75 43.86 -11.00
N GLY A 596 -21.97 44.96 -11.00
CA GLY A 596 -20.52 44.91 -10.76
C GLY A 596 -20.16 45.49 -9.40
N GLY A 597 -19.09 44.96 -8.78
CA GLY A 597 -18.51 45.53 -7.57
C GLY A 597 -17.51 44.62 -6.88
N THR A 598 -16.21 44.77 -7.20
CA THR A 598 -15.03 44.50 -6.32
C THR A 598 -13.67 44.55 -7.06
N VAL A 599 -13.63 44.46 -8.39
CA VAL A 599 -12.35 44.33 -9.16
C VAL A 599 -11.48 45.61 -9.17
N GLY A 600 -12.03 46.78 -8.84
CA GLY A 600 -11.29 48.06 -8.89
C GLY A 600 -10.18 48.23 -7.84
N ALA A 601 -10.26 47.54 -6.69
CA ALA A 601 -9.33 47.76 -5.57
C ALA A 601 -7.94 47.11 -5.80
N ALA A 602 -7.91 45.89 -6.36
CA ALA A 602 -6.66 45.13 -6.52
C ALA A 602 -5.68 45.79 -7.52
N ALA A 603 -6.18 46.35 -8.62
CA ALA A 603 -5.37 46.99 -9.64
C ALA A 603 -4.67 48.27 -9.12
N LEU A 604 -5.34 49.05 -8.27
CA LEU A 604 -4.77 50.27 -7.67
C LEU A 604 -3.68 49.96 -6.64
N VAL A 605 -3.84 48.89 -5.85
CA VAL A 605 -2.80 48.45 -4.90
C VAL A 605 -1.54 47.97 -5.62
N ALA A 606 -1.68 47.21 -6.72
CA ALA A 606 -0.54 46.76 -7.52
C ALA A 606 0.26 47.95 -8.12
N LEU A 607 -0.44 48.95 -8.67
CA LEU A 607 0.20 50.17 -9.21
C LEU A 607 0.90 51.00 -8.12
N ALA A 608 0.32 51.10 -6.91
CA ALA A 608 0.93 51.80 -5.78
C ALA A 608 2.23 51.13 -5.31
N LEU A 609 2.26 49.80 -5.25
CA LEU A 609 3.46 49.03 -4.85
C LEU A 609 4.59 49.16 -5.88
N ILE A 610 4.28 49.15 -7.17
CA ILE A 610 5.26 49.37 -8.26
C ILE A 610 5.84 50.79 -8.18
N ALA A 611 5.01 51.80 -7.93
CA ALA A 611 5.47 53.19 -7.77
C ALA A 611 6.37 53.36 -6.53
N ALA A 612 6.03 52.73 -5.40
CA ALA A 612 6.85 52.73 -4.20
C ALA A 612 8.22 52.05 -4.42
N GLY A 613 8.25 50.91 -5.11
CA GLY A 613 9.49 50.22 -5.49
C GLY A 613 10.41 51.07 -6.36
N LEU A 614 9.86 51.77 -7.36
CA LEU A 614 10.61 52.68 -8.23
C LEU A 614 11.17 53.91 -7.47
N LEU A 615 10.45 54.43 -6.49
CA LEU A 615 10.94 55.51 -5.63
C LEU A 615 12.07 55.05 -4.70
N LEU A 616 11.95 53.88 -4.09
CA LEU A 616 13.01 53.26 -3.26
C LEU A 616 14.27 52.94 -4.08
N ALA A 617 14.12 52.43 -5.30
CA ALA A 617 15.24 52.21 -6.21
C ALA A 617 15.96 53.51 -6.58
N ARG A 618 15.21 54.59 -6.88
CA ARG A 618 15.78 55.92 -7.15
C ARG A 618 16.45 56.56 -5.93
N ALA A 619 15.91 56.36 -4.73
CA ALA A 619 16.53 56.81 -3.49
C ALA A 619 17.86 56.11 -3.23
N ARG A 620 17.92 54.77 -3.36
CA ARG A 620 19.17 54.00 -3.27
C ARG A 620 20.19 54.37 -4.35
N ALA A 621 19.75 54.68 -5.57
CA ALA A 621 20.63 55.13 -6.65
C ALA A 621 21.24 56.52 -6.39
N ARG A 622 20.51 57.43 -5.73
CA ARG A 622 21.05 58.74 -5.30
C ARG A 622 22.00 58.62 -4.11
N ALA A 623 21.67 57.77 -3.13
CA ALA A 623 22.54 57.52 -1.96
C ALA A 623 23.88 56.83 -2.30
N ARG A 624 24.04 56.29 -3.52
CA ARG A 624 25.31 55.74 -4.05
C ARG A 624 26.08 56.72 -4.94
N ARG A 625 25.66 57.99 -5.03
CA ARG A 625 26.29 59.05 -5.84
C ARG A 625 26.50 60.36 -5.05
N ALA A 626 26.39 60.30 -3.74
CA ALA A 626 26.67 61.39 -2.79
C ALA A 626 27.86 60.98 -1.91
#